data_AF-A0A6M1NLH7-F1
#
_entry.id   AF-A0A6M1NLH7-F1
#
_cell.length_a   1.000
_cell.length_b   1.000
_cell.length_c   1.000
_cell.angle_alpha   90.00
_cell.angle_beta   90.00
_cell.angle_gamma   90.00
#
_symmetry.space_group_name_H-M   'P 1'
#
loop_
_entity.id
_entity.type
_entity.pdbx_description
1 polymer ?
#
loop_
_entity_poly.entity_id
_entity_poly.type
_entity_poly.pdbx_seq_one_letter_code
_entity_poly.pdbx_strand_id
1 'polypeptide(L)'
;MRSTLDIDVTSFYQTQFKRLKWALNDQTANGTEIAIEEESLTDKSDLRGAMEDHIDQITAALPEGRGLNDYEVTLSFSSEVEARQKAEFTTVFNEFNTRDESN
;
A
#
# COMPACT_ATOMS: atom_id res chain seq x y z
N MET A 1 18.57 -7.49 -4.73
CA MET A 1 17.44 -6.68 -5.22
C MET A 1 17.05 -5.70 -4.13
N ARG A 2 16.45 -4.56 -4.49
CA ARG A 2 15.80 -3.69 -3.50
C ARG A 2 14.44 -4.28 -3.16
N SER A 3 14.04 -4.17 -1.91
CA SER A 3 12.71 -4.60 -1.49
C SER A 3 11.67 -3.61 -2.01
N THR A 4 10.61 -4.09 -2.66
CA THR A 4 9.56 -3.25 -3.26
C THR A 4 8.19 -3.58 -2.69
N LEU A 5 7.33 -2.57 -2.66
CA LEU A 5 5.91 -2.70 -2.38
C LEU A 5 5.13 -2.06 -3.52
N ASP A 6 4.51 -2.89 -4.35
CA ASP A 6 3.75 -2.47 -5.51
C ASP A 6 2.25 -2.45 -5.16
N ILE A 7 1.62 -1.28 -5.19
CA ILE A 7 0.22 -1.10 -4.81
C ILE A 7 -0.61 -0.77 -6.06
N ASP A 8 -1.61 -1.59 -6.35
CA ASP A 8 -2.60 -1.32 -7.38
C ASP A 8 -3.77 -0.52 -6.81
N VAL A 9 -3.73 0.79 -7.06
CA VAL A 9 -4.76 1.73 -6.62
C VAL A 9 -6.02 1.65 -7.46
N THR A 10 -5.95 1.06 -8.65
CA THR A 10 -7.10 0.92 -9.55
C THR A 10 -8.22 0.14 -8.87
N SER A 11 -7.88 -0.93 -8.16
CA SER A 11 -8.86 -1.77 -7.46
C SER A 11 -9.68 -0.98 -6.44
N PHE A 12 -9.11 0.08 -5.87
CA PHE A 12 -9.75 0.89 -4.82
C PHE A 12 -10.97 1.66 -5.35
N TYR A 13 -10.95 2.03 -6.62
CA TYR A 13 -12.00 2.83 -7.26
C TYR A 13 -12.97 1.98 -8.11
N GLN A 14 -12.63 0.74 -8.43
CA GLN A 14 -13.47 -0.15 -9.25
C GLN A 14 -14.55 -0.90 -8.47
N THR A 15 -14.44 -0.97 -7.14
CA THR A 15 -15.36 -1.76 -6.30
C THR A 15 -16.06 -0.92 -5.25
N GLN A 16 -17.27 -1.34 -4.85
CA GLN A 16 -18.06 -0.69 -3.79
C GLN A 16 -17.39 -0.78 -2.41
N PHE A 17 -16.67 -1.87 -2.17
CA PHE A 17 -15.73 -2.03 -1.06
C PHE A 17 -14.40 -1.47 -1.53
N LYS A 18 -13.73 -0.62 -0.75
CA LYS A 18 -12.52 0.08 -1.18
C LYS A 18 -11.31 -0.87 -1.22
N ARG A 19 -11.32 -1.85 -2.13
CA ARG A 19 -10.35 -2.94 -2.22
C ARG A 19 -8.98 -2.42 -2.65
N LEU A 20 -7.92 -2.78 -1.95
CA LEU A 20 -6.56 -2.45 -2.36
C LEU A 20 -5.78 -3.74 -2.58
N LYS A 21 -5.19 -3.90 -3.76
CA LYS A 21 -4.27 -5.01 -4.05
C LYS A 21 -2.85 -4.53 -3.92
N TRP A 22 -1.99 -5.39 -3.40
CA TRP A 22 -0.58 -5.06 -3.24
C TRP A 22 0.30 -6.30 -3.34
N ALA A 23 1.53 -6.08 -3.79
CA ALA A 23 2.55 -7.11 -3.90
C ALA A 23 3.83 -6.65 -3.20
N LEU A 24 4.36 -7.48 -2.32
CA LEU A 24 5.62 -7.28 -1.63
C LEU A 24 6.68 -8.16 -2.27
N ASN A 25 7.80 -7.58 -2.66
CA ASN A 25 9.01 -8.32 -3.02
C ASN A 25 10.10 -7.93 -2.01
N ASP A 26 10.42 -8.80 -1.05
CA ASP A 26 11.51 -8.59 -0.10
C ASP A 26 12.68 -9.53 -0.40
N GLN A 27 13.89 -9.06 -0.15
CA GLN A 27 15.06 -9.92 -0.03
C GLN A 27 15.58 -9.80 1.40
N THR A 28 15.42 -10.87 2.16
CA THR A 28 15.88 -10.93 3.55
C THR A 28 17.41 -10.84 3.63
N ALA A 29 17.94 -10.51 4.81
CA ALA A 29 19.38 -10.42 5.07
C ALA A 29 20.15 -11.72 4.73
N ASN A 30 19.48 -12.87 4.74
CA ASN A 30 20.05 -14.17 4.42
C ASN A 30 20.02 -14.50 2.91
N GLY A 31 19.55 -13.57 2.07
CA GLY A 31 19.45 -13.75 0.64
C GLY A 31 18.20 -14.49 0.16
N THR A 32 17.27 -14.85 1.07
CA THR A 32 15.98 -15.45 0.71
C THR A 32 15.07 -14.38 0.12
N GLU A 33 14.54 -14.64 -1.06
CA GLU A 33 13.50 -13.84 -1.70
C GLU A 33 12.12 -14.23 -1.17
N ILE A 34 11.34 -13.23 -0.78
CA ILE A 34 9.95 -13.35 -0.32
C ILE A 34 9.11 -12.55 -1.32
N ALA A 35 8.13 -13.22 -1.92
CA ALA A 35 7.12 -12.58 -2.76
C ALA A 35 5.75 -12.85 -2.14
N ILE A 36 5.04 -11.80 -1.73
CA ILE A 36 3.69 -11.85 -1.19
C ILE A 36 2.79 -11.07 -2.15
N GLU A 37 1.64 -11.63 -2.50
CA GLU A 37 0.59 -10.92 -3.23
C GLU A 37 -0.71 -11.08 -2.45
N GLU A 38 -1.26 -9.96 -2.01
CA GLU A 38 -2.43 -9.94 -1.14
C GLU A 38 -3.39 -8.81 -1.50
N GLU A 39 -4.55 -8.85 -0.87
CA GLU A 39 -5.56 -7.83 -1.00
C GLU A 39 -6.26 -7.53 0.32
N SER A 40 -6.54 -6.26 0.51
CA SER A 40 -7.24 -5.73 1.67
C SER A 40 -8.58 -5.13 1.26
N LEU A 41 -9.57 -5.29 2.13
CA LEU A 41 -10.94 -4.81 1.93
C LEU A 41 -11.33 -3.96 3.13
N THR A 42 -11.99 -2.84 2.87
CA THR A 42 -12.56 -1.99 3.90
C THR A 42 -13.92 -1.46 3.45
N ASP A 43 -14.84 -1.38 4.40
CA ASP A 43 -16.18 -0.81 4.25
C ASP A 43 -16.21 0.70 4.59
N LYS A 44 -15.06 1.27 4.98
CA LYS A 44 -14.92 2.72 5.20
C LYS A 44 -15.21 3.46 3.90
N SER A 45 -16.06 4.47 4.02
CA SER A 45 -16.50 5.28 2.88
C SER A 45 -15.55 6.44 2.59
N ASP A 46 -14.89 6.98 3.62
CA ASP A 46 -13.90 8.03 3.50
C ASP A 46 -12.52 7.46 3.14
N LEU A 47 -11.79 8.20 2.31
CA LEU A 47 -10.47 7.78 1.83
C LEU A 47 -9.47 7.60 2.97
N ARG A 48 -9.55 8.44 4.01
CA ARG A 48 -8.54 8.48 5.08
C ARG A 48 -8.65 7.27 6.00
N GLY A 49 -9.84 6.93 6.46
CA GLY A 49 -10.10 5.73 7.25
C GLY A 49 -9.87 4.45 6.44
N ALA A 50 -10.25 4.44 5.16
CA ALA A 50 -9.94 3.31 4.29
C ALA A 50 -8.42 3.12 4.13
N MET A 51 -7.66 4.21 4.01
CA MET A 51 -6.20 4.15 3.90
C MET A 51 -5.54 3.63 5.18
N GLU A 52 -5.99 4.10 6.34
CA GLU A 52 -5.50 3.65 7.65
C GLU A 52 -5.66 2.12 7.79
N ASP A 53 -6.86 1.59 7.51
CA ASP A 53 -7.13 0.15 7.54
C ASP A 53 -6.21 -0.64 6.59
N HIS A 54 -5.88 -0.08 5.42
CA HIS A 54 -5.02 -0.74 4.43
C HIS A 54 -3.54 -0.72 4.84
N ILE A 55 -3.06 0.41 5.37
CA ILE A 55 -1.69 0.53 5.87
C ILE A 55 -1.45 -0.42 7.04
N ASP A 56 -2.41 -0.54 7.96
CA ASP A 56 -2.34 -1.50 9.06
C ASP A 56 -2.28 -2.94 8.56
N GLN A 57 -3.09 -3.29 7.55
CA GLN A 57 -3.07 -4.62 6.94
C GLN A 57 -1.74 -4.93 6.23
N ILE A 58 -1.21 -3.99 5.46
CA ILE A 58 0.09 -4.16 4.80
C ILE A 58 1.19 -4.31 5.86
N THR A 59 1.21 -3.44 6.87
CA THR A 59 2.21 -3.47 7.95
C THR A 59 2.17 -4.78 8.73
N ALA A 60 0.98 -5.32 8.99
CA ALA A 60 0.82 -6.61 9.66
C ALA A 60 1.33 -7.80 8.84
N ALA A 61 1.37 -7.68 7.51
CA ALA A 61 1.89 -8.70 6.61
C ALA A 61 3.40 -8.58 6.33
N LEU A 62 4.05 -7.50 6.77
CA LEU A 62 5.48 -7.34 6.62
C LEU A 62 6.24 -8.35 7.49
N PRO A 63 7.41 -8.83 7.03
CA PRO A 63 8.31 -9.63 7.85
C PRO A 63 8.71 -8.92 9.15
N GLU A 64 8.92 -9.69 10.23
CA GLU A 64 9.30 -9.13 11.53
C GLU A 64 10.53 -8.22 11.44
N GLY A 65 10.44 -7.04 12.09
CA GLY A 65 11.51 -6.05 12.11
C GLY A 65 11.66 -5.24 10.82
N ARG A 66 10.75 -5.39 9.86
CA ARG A 66 10.62 -4.52 8.68
C ARG A 66 9.48 -3.52 8.88
N GLY A 67 9.71 -2.29 8.43
CA GLY A 67 8.68 -1.27 8.28
C GLY A 67 8.42 -0.95 6.80
N LEU A 68 7.33 -0.24 6.52
CA LEU A 68 7.01 0.22 5.16
C LEU A 68 8.13 1.06 4.54
N ASN A 69 8.85 1.84 5.35
CA ASN A 69 9.97 2.67 4.92
C ASN A 69 11.19 1.88 4.42
N ASP A 70 11.25 0.56 4.69
CA ASP A 70 12.29 -0.31 4.15
C ASP A 70 12.03 -0.69 2.67
N TYR A 71 10.84 -0.38 2.15
CA TYR A 71 10.41 -0.76 0.81
C TYR A 71 10.34 0.45 -0.12
N GLU A 72 10.79 0.26 -1.35
CA GLU A 72 10.50 1.19 -2.43
C GLU A 72 9.03 1.00 -2.85
N VAL A 73 8.17 1.96 -2.47
CA VAL A 73 6.74 1.89 -2.75
C VAL A 73 6.41 2.45 -4.13
N THR A 74 5.71 1.66 -4.94
CA THR A 74 5.20 2.08 -6.25
C THR A 74 3.67 2.06 -6.26
N LEU A 75 3.07 3.20 -6.64
CA LEU A 75 1.62 3.30 -6.81
C LEU A 75 1.25 3.18 -8.29
N SER A 76 0.44 2.18 -8.63
CA SER A 76 -0.06 1.96 -9.97
C SER A 76 -1.52 2.39 -10.10
N PHE A 77 -1.83 3.12 -11.17
CA PHE A 77 -3.17 3.61 -11.47
C PHE A 77 -3.53 3.33 -12.92
N SER A 78 -4.72 2.81 -13.19
CA SER A 78 -5.22 2.72 -14.57
C SER A 78 -5.47 4.10 -15.18
N SER A 79 -5.61 4.14 -16.50
CA SER A 79 -5.99 5.35 -17.23
C SER A 79 -7.42 5.83 -16.91
N GLU A 80 -8.24 4.98 -16.30
CA GLU A 80 -9.65 5.25 -16.00
C GLU A 80 -9.84 6.01 -14.68
N VAL A 81 -8.87 5.93 -13.76
CA VAL A 81 -8.89 6.69 -12.51
C VAL A 81 -8.64 8.17 -12.83
N GLU A 82 -9.49 9.06 -12.30
CA GLU A 82 -9.40 10.50 -12.59
C GLU A 82 -8.14 11.10 -11.96
N ALA A 83 -7.53 12.10 -12.63
CA ALA A 83 -6.32 12.76 -12.13
C ALA A 83 -6.47 13.32 -10.71
N ARG A 84 -7.66 13.83 -10.37
CA ARG A 84 -7.99 14.30 -9.02
C ARG A 84 -7.95 13.17 -8.00
N GLN A 85 -8.52 12.01 -8.32
CA GLN A 85 -8.52 10.83 -7.45
C GLN A 85 -7.09 10.31 -7.24
N LYS A 86 -6.27 10.27 -8.31
CA LYS A 86 -4.85 9.89 -8.20
C LYS A 86 -4.09 10.80 -7.23
N ALA A 87 -4.27 12.12 -7.38
CA ALA A 87 -3.62 13.11 -6.54
C ALA A 87 -4.07 13.00 -5.08
N GLU A 88 -5.38 12.84 -4.84
CA GLU A 88 -5.95 12.69 -3.50
C GLU A 88 -5.43 11.42 -2.81
N PHE A 89 -5.48 10.27 -3.49
CA PHE A 89 -4.95 9.01 -2.97
C PHE A 89 -3.46 9.13 -2.62
N THR A 90 -2.65 9.63 -3.55
CA THR A 90 -1.20 9.77 -3.36
C THR A 90 -0.88 10.68 -2.18
N THR A 91 -1.63 11.77 -2.02
CA THR A 91 -1.44 12.70 -0.90
C THR A 91 -1.73 12.01 0.42
N VAL A 92 -2.89 11.37 0.54
CA VAL A 92 -3.30 10.68 1.78
C VAL A 92 -2.36 9.50 2.08
N PHE A 93 -2.00 8.70 1.08
CA PHE A 93 -1.05 7.60 1.22
C PHE A 93 0.29 8.10 1.78
N ASN A 94 0.85 9.16 1.21
CA ASN A 94 2.12 9.72 1.66
C ASN A 94 2.03 10.29 3.08
N GLU A 95 0.90 10.87 3.49
CA GLU A 95 0.70 11.30 4.89
C GLU A 95 0.82 10.14 5.87
N PHE A 96 0.28 8.96 5.54
CA PHE A 96 0.40 7.77 6.40
C PHE A 96 1.78 7.14 6.32
N ASN A 97 2.35 7.05 5.12
CA ASN A 97 3.69 6.48 4.93
C ASN A 97 4.78 7.28 5.66
N THR A 98 4.70 8.62 5.64
CA THR A 98 5.69 9.49 6.32
C THR A 98 5.43 9.69 7.81
N ARG A 99 4.22 9.38 8.30
CA ARG A 99 3.87 9.53 9.72
C ARG A 99 4.59 8.55 10.64
N ASP A 100 5.03 7.41 10.10
CA ASP A 100 5.77 6.39 10.86
C ASP A 100 7.20 6.86 11.23
N GLU A 101 7.76 7.86 10.54
CA GLU A 101 9.10 8.40 10.85
C GLU A 101 9.10 9.45 11.99
N SER A 102 7.95 9.88 12.49
CA SER A 102 7.84 11.01 13.44
C SER A 102 7.51 10.63 14.89
N ASN A 103 7.57 9.35 15.28
CA ASN A 103 7.21 8.93 16.64
C ASN A 103 8.27 8.04 17.32
#